data_AF-A0A6I3H1V7-F1
#
_entry.id   AF-A0A6I3H1V7-F1
#
_cell.length_a   1.000
_cell.length_b   1.000
_cell.length_c   1.000
_cell.angle_alpha   90.00
_cell.angle_beta   90.00
_cell.angle_gamma   90.00
#
_symmetry.space_group_name_H-M   'P 1'
#
loop_
_entity.id
_entity.type
_entity.pdbx_description
1 polymer ?
#
loop_
_entity_poly.entity_id
_entity_poly.type
_entity_poly.pdbx_seq_one_letter_code
_entity_poly.pdbx_strand_id
1 'polypeptide(L)'
;MTRWILETKWKPEIAAAAIILLVLGSLDLFTGGWPRAALTALYALAFLFLRNYSYLTAVFLFAGSSVHFVYPLPPTYGDLAIALAVAGIAVFTQSPWRQVNASVAAIAALLVMGNAAYNPNLALPNLGVFEFTDTGRFVLFVSGAILAISLLGLAWLSGRLIESKYIHSEFQRNRKYSNSQQDEISLELAEQG
;
A
#
# COMPACT_ATOMS: atom_id res chain seq x y z
N MET A 1 -21.59 -4.98 0.84
CA MET A 1 -20.35 -5.12 0.03
C MET A 1 -19.12 -5.39 0.90
N THR A 2 -18.92 -4.64 1.99
CA THR A 2 -17.87 -4.85 3.02
C THR A 2 -17.84 -6.26 3.60
N ARG A 3 -19.01 -6.86 3.87
CA ARG A 3 -19.13 -8.24 4.37
C ARG A 3 -18.49 -9.30 3.45
N TRP A 4 -18.64 -9.16 2.13
CA TRP A 4 -18.00 -10.05 1.14
C TRP A 4 -16.47 -9.97 1.21
N ILE A 5 -15.92 -8.77 1.40
CA ILE A 5 -14.48 -8.54 1.56
C ILE A 5 -13.97 -9.22 2.83
N LEU A 6 -14.72 -9.18 3.92
CA LEU A 6 -14.33 -9.78 5.20
C LEU A 6 -14.44 -11.31 5.19
N GLU A 7 -15.48 -11.87 4.58
CA GLU A 7 -15.80 -13.31 4.63
C GLU A 7 -15.08 -14.14 3.54
N THR A 8 -14.72 -13.55 2.40
CA THR A 8 -13.99 -14.28 1.35
C THR A 8 -12.47 -14.14 1.51
N LYS A 9 -11.79 -15.28 1.69
CA LYS A 9 -10.32 -15.34 1.69
C LYS A 9 -9.81 -15.11 0.27
N TRP A 10 -8.71 -14.36 0.11
CA TRP A 10 -7.95 -14.16 -1.13
C TRP A 10 -8.65 -13.38 -2.27
N LYS A 11 -9.98 -13.43 -2.43
CA LYS A 11 -10.67 -12.74 -3.54
C LYS A 11 -10.44 -11.22 -3.58
N PRO A 12 -10.56 -10.48 -2.46
CA PRO A 12 -10.34 -9.03 -2.48
C PRO A 12 -8.88 -8.67 -2.72
N GLU A 13 -7.96 -9.50 -2.22
CA GLU A 13 -6.52 -9.32 -2.34
C GLU A 13 -6.06 -9.54 -3.79
N ILE A 14 -6.57 -10.60 -4.44
CA ILE A 14 -6.35 -10.84 -5.87
C ILE A 14 -6.94 -9.72 -6.72
N ALA A 15 -8.16 -9.25 -6.40
CA ALA A 15 -8.77 -8.14 -7.12
C ALA A 15 -7.95 -6.85 -6.98
N ALA A 16 -7.48 -6.53 -5.77
CA ALA A 16 -6.64 -5.37 -5.52
C ALA A 16 -5.30 -5.48 -6.28
N ALA A 17 -4.61 -6.61 -6.17
CA ALA A 17 -3.36 -6.86 -6.89
C ALA A 17 -3.55 -6.77 -8.42
N ALA A 18 -4.63 -7.35 -8.94
CA ALA A 18 -4.97 -7.28 -10.37
C ALA A 18 -5.25 -5.84 -10.82
N ILE A 19 -6.00 -5.06 -10.03
CA ILE A 19 -6.26 -3.64 -10.36
C ILE A 19 -4.96 -2.84 -10.36
N ILE A 20 -4.10 -3.01 -9.36
CA ILE A 20 -2.79 -2.35 -9.30
C ILE A 20 -1.95 -2.70 -10.52
N LEU A 21 -1.85 -3.99 -10.84
CA LEU A 21 -1.11 -4.48 -12.00
C LEU A 21 -1.69 -3.93 -13.32
N LEU A 22 -3.01 -3.99 -13.49
CA LEU A 22 -3.66 -3.56 -14.73
C LEU A 22 -3.66 -2.04 -14.89
N VAL A 23 -3.77 -1.26 -13.82
CA VAL A 23 -3.79 0.21 -13.93
C VAL A 23 -2.36 0.74 -13.99
N LEU A 24 -1.58 0.52 -12.93
CA LEU A 24 -0.22 1.08 -12.84
C LEU A 24 0.74 0.33 -13.75
N GLY A 25 0.63 -0.99 -13.84
CA GLY A 25 1.51 -1.80 -14.70
C GLY A 25 1.29 -1.52 -16.19
N SER A 26 0.07 -1.17 -16.61
CA SER A 26 -0.16 -0.70 -17.99
C SER A 26 0.53 0.64 -18.25
N LEU A 27 0.41 1.61 -17.34
CA LEU A 27 1.08 2.91 -17.47
C LEU A 27 2.60 2.75 -17.54
N ASP A 28 3.15 1.86 -16.70
CA ASP A 28 4.56 1.54 -16.70
C ASP A 28 5.01 0.81 -17.97
N LEU A 29 4.18 -0.09 -18.50
CA LEU A 29 4.42 -0.75 -19.79
C LEU A 29 4.48 0.28 -20.93
N PHE A 30 3.56 1.25 -20.96
CA PHE A 30 3.52 2.28 -22.00
C PHE A 30 4.68 3.28 -21.92
N THR A 31 5.16 3.60 -20.71
CA THR A 31 6.17 4.65 -20.52
C THR A 31 7.60 4.17 -20.41
N GLY A 32 7.83 2.90 -20.05
CA GLY A 32 9.18 2.35 -19.96
C GLY A 32 9.26 0.84 -20.18
N GLY A 33 8.24 0.24 -20.79
CA GLY A 33 8.24 -1.13 -21.23
C GLY A 33 8.20 -2.17 -20.10
N TRP A 34 8.61 -3.38 -20.46
CA TRP A 34 8.55 -4.55 -19.57
C TRP A 34 9.29 -4.40 -18.23
N PRO A 35 10.48 -3.76 -18.14
CA PRO A 35 11.18 -3.63 -16.86
C PRO A 35 10.37 -2.87 -15.80
N ARG A 36 9.69 -1.79 -16.21
CA ARG A 36 8.84 -1.03 -15.27
C ARG A 36 7.58 -1.82 -14.92
N ALA A 37 6.93 -2.45 -15.89
CA ALA A 37 5.74 -3.27 -15.64
C ALA A 37 6.05 -4.47 -14.69
N ALA A 38 7.23 -5.07 -14.81
CA ALA A 38 7.69 -6.14 -13.93
C ALA A 38 7.89 -5.64 -12.49
N LEU A 39 8.42 -4.43 -12.31
CA LEU A 39 8.52 -3.76 -11.01
C LEU A 39 7.12 -3.54 -10.39
N THR A 40 6.16 -3.05 -11.18
CA THR A 40 4.77 -2.89 -10.73
C THR A 40 4.14 -4.22 -10.33
N ALA A 41 4.43 -5.29 -11.07
CA ALA A 41 3.97 -6.63 -10.72
C ALA A 41 4.49 -7.09 -9.36
N LEU A 42 5.75 -6.75 -9.05
CA LEU A 42 6.35 -7.07 -7.77
C LEU A 42 5.67 -6.32 -6.62
N TYR A 43 5.34 -5.03 -6.81
CA TYR A 43 4.52 -4.29 -5.83
C TYR A 43 3.09 -4.84 -5.73
N ALA A 44 2.49 -5.28 -6.84
CA ALA A 44 1.15 -5.88 -6.84
C ALA A 44 1.10 -7.16 -5.99
N LEU A 45 2.18 -7.95 -5.95
CA LEU A 45 2.27 -9.12 -5.06
C LEU A 45 2.16 -8.74 -3.58
N ALA A 46 2.60 -7.54 -3.18
CA ALA A 46 2.47 -7.08 -1.79
C ALA A 46 0.99 -7.02 -1.34
N PHE A 47 0.07 -6.75 -2.26
CA PHE A 47 -1.38 -6.68 -1.99
C PHE A 47 -2.01 -8.05 -1.75
N LEU A 48 -1.42 -9.13 -2.29
CA LEU A 48 -1.93 -10.49 -2.09
C LEU A 48 -1.85 -10.94 -0.63
N PHE A 49 -0.90 -10.39 0.13
CA PHE A 49 -0.57 -10.85 1.49
C PHE A 49 -0.98 -9.87 2.60
N LEU A 50 -1.78 -8.84 2.28
CA LEU A 50 -2.12 -7.77 3.23
C LEU A 50 -2.80 -8.26 4.51
N ARG A 51 -3.69 -9.27 4.42
CA ARG A 51 -4.37 -9.85 5.59
C ARG A 51 -3.65 -11.11 6.06
N ASN A 52 -3.57 -12.11 5.19
CA ASN A 52 -2.97 -13.40 5.51
C ASN A 52 -1.51 -13.37 5.05
N TYR A 53 -0.57 -13.52 5.99
CA TYR A 53 0.89 -13.43 5.77
C TYR A 53 1.43 -12.01 5.55
N SER A 54 0.92 -11.03 6.29
CA SER A 54 1.32 -9.61 6.20
C SER A 54 2.83 -9.32 6.28
N TYR A 55 3.63 -10.19 6.89
CA TYR A 55 5.10 -10.06 6.85
C TYR A 55 5.66 -10.11 5.42
N LEU A 56 5.01 -10.82 4.49
CA LEU A 56 5.40 -10.86 3.08
C LEU A 56 5.15 -9.54 2.36
N THR A 57 4.16 -8.76 2.77
CA THR A 57 3.92 -7.42 2.19
C THR A 57 5.16 -6.54 2.32
N ALA A 58 5.79 -6.50 3.49
CA ALA A 58 7.06 -5.77 3.68
C ALA A 58 8.16 -6.28 2.75
N VAL A 59 8.29 -7.60 2.60
CA VAL A 59 9.29 -8.21 1.72
C VAL A 59 9.11 -7.74 0.28
N PHE A 60 7.88 -7.77 -0.26
CA PHE A 60 7.63 -7.35 -1.63
C PHE A 60 7.77 -5.84 -1.85
N LEU A 61 7.35 -5.00 -0.88
CA LEU A 61 7.57 -3.56 -0.96
C LEU A 61 9.06 -3.22 -0.98
N PHE A 62 9.82 -3.82 -0.06
CA PHE A 62 11.26 -3.59 0.02
C PHE A 62 12.00 -4.12 -1.21
N ALA A 63 11.66 -5.33 -1.67
CA ALA A 63 12.24 -5.92 -2.86
C ALA A 63 11.96 -5.05 -4.10
N GLY A 64 10.73 -4.54 -4.26
CA GLY A 64 10.36 -3.67 -5.37
C GLY A 64 11.19 -2.39 -5.40
N SER A 65 11.31 -1.72 -4.27
CA SER A 65 12.12 -0.50 -4.19
C SER A 65 13.62 -0.78 -4.34
N SER A 66 14.09 -1.96 -3.95
CA SER A 66 15.49 -2.36 -4.13
C SER A 66 15.86 -2.60 -5.60
N VAL A 67 14.90 -3.01 -6.44
CA VAL A 67 15.12 -3.24 -7.88
C VAL A 67 15.55 -1.96 -8.60
N HIS A 68 15.16 -0.79 -8.12
CA HIS A 68 15.61 0.51 -8.64
C HIS A 68 17.14 0.74 -8.55
N PHE A 69 17.83 0.03 -7.66
CA PHE A 69 19.30 0.10 -7.56
C PHE A 69 19.99 -0.89 -8.49
N VAL A 70 19.33 -2.03 -8.75
CA VAL A 70 19.86 -3.07 -9.65
C VAL A 70 19.69 -2.66 -11.10
N TYR A 71 18.52 -2.10 -11.44
CA TYR A 71 18.22 -1.53 -12.74
C TYR A 71 18.08 -0.02 -12.57
N PRO A 72 18.77 0.82 -13.36
CA PRO A 72 18.72 2.28 -13.26
C PRO A 72 17.37 2.82 -13.78
N LEU A 73 16.30 2.46 -13.09
CA LEU A 73 14.93 2.85 -13.38
C LEU A 73 14.61 4.12 -12.59
N PRO A 74 14.20 5.21 -13.25
CA PRO A 74 13.67 6.37 -12.55
C PRO A 74 12.39 5.96 -11.81
N PRO A 75 11.90 6.81 -10.88
CA PRO A 75 10.58 6.61 -10.28
C PRO A 75 9.52 6.32 -11.34
N THR A 76 8.70 5.33 -11.05
CA THR A 76 7.69 4.72 -11.93
C THR A 76 6.29 5.03 -11.41
N TYR A 77 5.26 4.78 -12.23
CA TYR A 77 3.88 4.88 -11.76
C TYR A 77 3.58 3.79 -10.72
N GLY A 78 4.22 2.64 -10.83
CA GLY A 78 4.16 1.54 -9.88
C GLY A 78 4.59 1.90 -8.46
N ASP A 79 5.45 2.91 -8.27
CA ASP A 79 5.85 3.37 -6.93
C ASP A 79 4.68 3.96 -6.13
N LEU A 80 3.61 4.43 -6.80
CA LEU A 80 2.36 4.82 -6.14
C LEU A 80 1.68 3.63 -5.42
N ALA A 81 1.98 2.40 -5.85
CA ALA A 81 1.49 1.20 -5.19
C ALA A 81 2.00 1.09 -3.75
N ILE A 82 3.16 1.69 -3.41
CA ILE A 82 3.65 1.73 -2.02
C ILE A 82 2.66 2.51 -1.14
N ALA A 83 2.19 3.68 -1.59
CA ALA A 83 1.21 4.47 -0.85
C ALA A 83 -0.14 3.75 -0.74
N LEU A 84 -0.61 3.15 -1.85
CA LEU A 84 -1.85 2.37 -1.84
C LEU A 84 -1.75 1.14 -0.92
N ALA A 85 -0.58 0.51 -0.86
CA ALA A 85 -0.31 -0.59 0.07
C ALA A 85 -0.36 -0.10 1.52
N VAL A 86 0.17 1.09 1.84
CA VAL A 86 0.06 1.68 3.19
C VAL A 86 -1.40 1.90 3.60
N ALA A 87 -2.26 2.37 2.69
CA ALA A 87 -3.69 2.46 2.95
C ALA A 87 -4.30 1.08 3.25
N GLY A 88 -3.94 0.06 2.47
CA GLY A 88 -4.35 -1.32 2.71
C GLY A 88 -3.84 -1.89 4.04
N ILE A 89 -2.57 -1.66 4.37
CA ILE A 89 -1.92 -2.08 5.63
C ILE A 89 -2.66 -1.47 6.82
N ALA A 90 -2.98 -0.18 6.76
CA ALA A 90 -3.68 0.53 7.81
C ALA A 90 -5.06 -0.09 8.13
N VAL A 91 -5.78 -0.55 7.10
CA VAL A 91 -7.12 -1.14 7.24
C VAL A 91 -7.06 -2.61 7.66
N PHE A 92 -6.20 -3.40 7.02
CA PHE A 92 -6.34 -4.86 6.99
C PHE A 92 -5.27 -5.61 7.80
N THR A 93 -4.12 -5.00 8.05
CA THR A 93 -3.01 -5.67 8.73
C THR A 93 -3.15 -5.54 10.26
N GLN A 94 -2.91 -6.64 10.98
CA GLN A 94 -2.95 -6.68 12.43
C GLN A 94 -1.64 -6.20 13.07
N SER A 95 -1.70 -5.79 14.34
CA SER A 95 -0.51 -5.51 15.15
C SER A 95 0.23 -6.82 15.47
N PRO A 96 1.58 -6.87 15.49
CA PRO A 96 2.54 -5.76 15.33
C PRO A 96 2.91 -5.45 13.87
N TRP A 97 2.60 -6.35 12.94
CA TRP A 97 3.02 -6.27 11.53
C TRP A 97 2.55 -5.00 10.82
N ARG A 98 1.44 -4.42 11.25
CA ARG A 98 0.95 -3.14 10.71
C ARG A 98 1.98 -2.02 10.83
N GLN A 99 2.67 -1.90 11.96
CA GLN A 99 3.69 -0.87 12.18
C GLN A 99 4.97 -1.20 11.41
N VAL A 100 5.39 -2.46 11.44
CA VAL A 100 6.56 -2.93 10.68
C VAL A 100 6.40 -2.64 9.19
N ASN A 101 5.26 -3.02 8.61
CA ASN A 101 4.99 -2.82 7.19
C ASN A 101 4.91 -1.33 6.82
N ALA A 102 4.35 -0.48 7.69
CA ALA A 102 4.33 0.97 7.47
C ALA A 102 5.75 1.58 7.47
N SER A 103 6.59 1.17 8.43
CA SER A 103 7.99 1.60 8.50
C SER A 103 8.77 1.12 7.28
N VAL A 104 8.58 -0.12 6.85
CA VAL A 104 9.21 -0.66 5.64
C VAL A 104 8.75 0.08 4.39
N ALA A 105 7.46 0.43 4.29
CA ALA A 105 6.95 1.23 3.18
C ALA A 105 7.56 2.65 3.15
N ALA A 106 7.79 3.27 4.32
CA ALA A 106 8.49 4.54 4.41
C ALA A 106 9.95 4.42 3.94
N ILE A 107 10.67 3.39 4.40
CA ILE A 107 12.04 3.11 3.95
C ILE A 107 12.07 2.85 2.43
N ALA A 108 11.16 2.04 1.91
CA ALA A 108 11.00 1.74 0.49
C ALA A 108 10.80 3.03 -0.34
N ALA A 109 9.90 3.92 0.07
CA ALA A 109 9.69 5.19 -0.63
C ALA A 109 10.92 6.11 -0.57
N LEU A 110 11.61 6.18 0.57
CA LEU A 110 12.86 6.94 0.70
C LEU A 110 13.98 6.36 -0.15
N LEU A 111 14.05 5.03 -0.30
CA LEU A 111 14.99 4.36 -1.17
C LEU A 111 14.75 4.73 -2.64
N VAL A 112 13.50 4.75 -3.10
CA VAL A 112 13.16 5.19 -4.47
C VAL A 112 13.58 6.65 -4.69
N MET A 113 13.29 7.54 -3.74
CA MET A 113 13.70 8.96 -3.83
C MET A 113 15.22 9.15 -3.76
N GLY A 114 15.90 8.36 -2.92
CA GLY A 114 17.35 8.36 -2.82
C GLY A 114 18.01 7.91 -4.12
N ASN A 115 17.49 6.85 -4.74
CA ASN A 115 17.94 6.41 -6.05
C ASN A 115 17.69 7.50 -7.11
N ALA A 116 16.51 8.11 -7.13
CA ALA A 116 16.18 9.19 -8.06
C ALA A 116 17.14 10.38 -7.97
N ALA A 117 17.58 10.73 -6.76
CA ALA A 117 18.45 11.87 -6.51
C ALA A 117 19.93 11.61 -6.76
N TYR A 118 20.42 10.41 -6.44
CA TYR A 118 21.85 10.13 -6.38
C TYR A 118 22.36 9.15 -7.44
N ASN A 119 21.48 8.47 -8.18
CA ASN A 119 21.92 7.52 -9.19
C ASN A 119 22.38 8.25 -10.47
N PRO A 120 23.68 8.19 -10.81
CA PRO A 120 24.24 8.92 -11.96
C PRO A 120 23.83 8.30 -13.31
N ASN A 121 23.38 7.04 -13.31
CA ASN A 121 22.95 6.34 -14.51
C ASN A 121 21.50 6.68 -14.89
N LEU A 122 20.76 7.36 -14.01
CA LEU A 122 19.48 7.94 -14.38
C LEU A 122 19.75 9.06 -15.37
N ALA A 123 19.06 8.99 -16.51
CA ALA A 123 19.26 9.90 -17.63
C ALA A 123 18.69 11.32 -17.37
N LEU A 124 18.99 11.91 -16.21
CA LEU A 124 18.79 13.33 -15.91
C LEU A 124 19.48 14.24 -16.96
N PRO A 125 20.65 13.88 -17.55
CA PRO A 125 21.22 14.63 -18.67
C PRO A 125 20.33 14.64 -19.92
N ASN A 126 19.52 13.60 -20.16
CA ASN A 126 18.57 13.56 -21.28
C ASN A 126 17.38 14.52 -21.08
N LEU A 127 17.18 15.04 -19.87
CA LEU A 127 16.21 16.09 -19.55
C LEU A 127 16.83 17.50 -19.63
N GLY A 128 18.05 17.63 -20.17
CA GLY A 128 18.74 18.91 -20.37
C GLY A 128 19.39 19.47 -19.10
N VAL A 129 19.56 18.66 -18.05
CA VAL A 129 20.23 19.07 -16.82
C VAL A 129 21.66 18.55 -16.82
N PHE A 130 22.59 19.41 -17.25
CA PHE A 130 23.97 19.03 -17.55
C PHE A 130 24.89 18.97 -16.33
N GLU A 131 24.52 19.59 -15.21
CA GLU A 131 25.29 19.55 -13.96
C GLU A 131 24.36 19.52 -12.74
N PHE A 132 24.07 18.32 -12.25
CA PHE A 132 23.36 18.14 -10.98
C PHE A 132 24.38 18.25 -9.83
N THR A 133 24.58 19.46 -9.32
CA THR A 133 25.43 19.73 -8.14
C THR A 133 24.98 18.89 -6.95
N ASP A 134 25.89 18.60 -6.02
CA ASP A 134 25.56 17.84 -4.80
C ASP A 134 24.41 18.49 -4.01
N THR A 135 24.36 19.82 -3.99
CA THR A 135 23.26 20.58 -3.40
C THR A 135 21.94 20.33 -4.14
N GLY A 136 21.95 20.30 -5.47
CA GLY A 136 20.76 19.97 -6.27
C GLY A 136 20.24 18.56 -5.97
N ARG A 137 21.13 17.57 -5.88
CA ARG A 137 20.77 16.18 -5.53
C ARG A 137 20.12 16.11 -4.15
N PHE A 138 20.71 16.79 -3.17
CA PHE A 138 20.18 16.86 -1.82
C PHE A 138 18.80 17.52 -1.78
N VAL A 139 18.60 18.63 -2.49
CA VAL A 139 17.29 19.30 -2.58
C VAL A 139 16.25 18.40 -3.24
N LEU A 140 16.60 17.69 -4.32
CA LEU A 140 15.71 16.73 -4.97
C LEU A 140 15.34 15.60 -4.01
N PHE A 141 16.32 15.04 -3.30
CA PHE A 141 16.08 13.99 -2.31
C PHE A 141 15.13 14.47 -1.20
N VAL A 142 15.41 15.62 -0.58
CA VAL A 142 14.61 16.15 0.53
C VAL A 142 13.20 16.49 0.08
N SER A 143 13.03 17.17 -1.06
CA SER A 143 11.71 17.51 -1.60
C SER A 143 10.92 16.25 -1.96
N GLY A 144 11.55 15.28 -2.63
CA GLY A 144 10.96 13.98 -2.93
C GLY A 144 10.59 13.20 -1.67
N ALA A 145 11.45 13.18 -0.66
CA ALA A 145 11.19 12.53 0.62
C ALA A 145 10.01 13.16 1.37
N ILE A 146 9.91 14.48 1.42
CA ILE A 146 8.77 15.19 2.04
C ILE A 146 7.46 14.81 1.33
N LEU A 147 7.45 14.81 0.00
CA LEU A 147 6.28 14.43 -0.78
C LEU A 147 5.90 12.96 -0.55
N ALA A 148 6.88 12.06 -0.59
CA ALA A 148 6.68 10.64 -0.35
C ALA A 148 6.09 10.38 1.04
N ILE A 149 6.71 10.90 2.10
CA ILE A 149 6.24 10.71 3.48
C ILE A 149 4.86 11.35 3.69
N SER A 150 4.60 12.51 3.09
CA SER A 150 3.29 13.16 3.15
C SER A 150 2.21 12.30 2.48
N LEU A 151 2.50 11.73 1.31
CA LEU A 151 1.59 10.83 0.62
C LEU A 151 1.34 9.55 1.42
N LEU A 152 2.37 8.96 2.03
CA LEU A 152 2.23 7.80 2.92
C LEU A 152 1.39 8.15 4.16
N GLY A 153 1.59 9.33 4.75
CA GLY A 153 0.80 9.81 5.88
C GLY A 153 -0.68 9.97 5.52
N LEU A 154 -0.97 10.57 4.36
CA LEU A 154 -2.34 10.68 3.83
C LEU A 154 -2.96 9.30 3.57
N ALA A 155 -2.21 8.38 2.97
CA ALA A 155 -2.67 7.01 2.72
C ALA A 155 -2.95 6.24 4.03
N TRP A 156 -2.10 6.42 5.03
CA TRP A 156 -2.29 5.83 6.35
C TRP A 156 -3.56 6.37 7.03
N LEU A 157 -3.74 7.69 7.04
CA LEU A 157 -4.92 8.34 7.61
C LEU A 157 -6.20 7.90 6.89
N SER A 158 -6.18 7.85 5.55
CA SER A 158 -7.34 7.39 4.78
C SER A 158 -7.70 5.95 5.11
N GLY A 159 -6.72 5.05 5.25
CA GLY A 159 -6.94 3.68 5.70
C GLY A 159 -7.56 3.60 7.11
N ARG A 160 -7.01 4.35 8.09
CA ARG A 160 -7.57 4.38 9.46
C ARG A 160 -8.98 4.97 9.51
N LEU A 161 -9.29 5.94 8.65
CA LEU A 161 -10.64 6.48 8.50
C LEU A 161 -11.60 5.44 7.93
N ILE A 162 -11.18 4.62 6.97
CA ILE A 162 -12.00 3.53 6.41
C ILE A 162 -12.26 2.46 7.49
N GLU A 163 -11.23 2.04 8.22
CA GLU A 163 -11.34 1.06 9.31
C GLU A 163 -12.35 1.52 10.39
N SER A 164 -12.22 2.76 10.86
CA SER A 164 -13.10 3.32 11.89
C SER A 164 -14.54 3.50 11.42
N LYS A 165 -14.75 4.06 10.22
CA LYS A 165 -16.10 4.38 9.72
C LYS A 165 -16.88 3.16 9.23
N TYR A 166 -16.23 2.21 8.58
CA TYR A 166 -16.94 1.12 7.90
C TYR A 166 -16.79 -0.22 8.61
N ILE A 167 -15.61 -0.55 9.12
CA ILE A 167 -15.38 -1.88 9.73
C ILE A 167 -15.83 -1.89 11.18
N HIS A 168 -15.44 -0.88 11.97
CA HIS A 168 -15.74 -0.86 13.40
C HIS A 168 -17.23 -0.56 13.67
N SER A 169 -17.85 0.33 12.89
CA SER A 169 -19.26 0.68 13.03
C SER A 169 -20.21 -0.47 12.67
N GLU A 170 -19.90 -1.23 11.60
CA GLU A 170 -20.68 -2.40 11.20
C GLU A 170 -20.59 -3.52 12.24
N PHE A 171 -19.41 -3.74 12.82
CA PHE A 171 -19.24 -4.76 13.86
C PHE A 171 -20.04 -4.43 15.13
N GLN A 172 -20.03 -3.16 15.57
CA GLN A 172 -20.84 -2.74 16.71
C GLN A 172 -22.35 -2.82 16.43
N ARG A 173 -22.78 -2.44 15.22
CA ARG A 173 -24.17 -2.54 14.81
C ARG A 173 -24.64 -4.01 14.80
N ASN A 174 -23.87 -4.91 14.19
CA ASN A 174 -24.20 -6.33 14.16
C ASN A 174 -24.24 -6.97 15.55
N ARG A 175 -23.33 -6.57 16.45
CA ARG A 175 -23.35 -7.03 17.85
C ARG A 175 -24.60 -6.57 18.59
N LYS A 176 -25.05 -5.33 18.38
CA LYS A 176 -26.31 -4.84 18.97
C LYS A 176 -27.53 -5.64 18.49
N TYR A 177 -27.63 -5.91 17.19
CA TYR A 177 -28.72 -6.73 16.63
C TYR A 177 -28.70 -8.18 17.13
N SER A 178 -27.52 -8.78 17.25
CA SER A 178 -27.39 -10.15 17.78
C SER A 178 -27.80 -10.22 19.26
N ASN A 179 -27.41 -9.22 20.05
CA ASN A 179 -27.79 -9.17 21.46
C ASN A 179 -29.29 -8.96 21.62
N SER A 180 -29.90 -8.06 20.85
CA SER A 180 -31.35 -7.82 20.94
C SER A 180 -32.18 -9.05 20.58
N GLN A 181 -31.74 -9.84 19.58
CA GLN A 181 -32.40 -11.12 19.25
C GLN A 181 -32.24 -12.16 20.37
N GLN A 182 -31.09 -12.23 21.02
CA GLN A 182 -30.89 -13.13 22.16
C GLN A 182 -31.75 -12.70 23.35
N ASP A 183 -31.87 -11.40 23.60
CA ASP A 183 -32.70 -10.85 24.66
C ASP A 183 -34.19 -11.15 24.40
N GLU A 184 -34.68 -10.96 23.17
CA GLU A 184 -36.06 -11.32 22.76
C GLU A 184 -36.35 -12.82 22.95
N ILE A 185 -35.45 -13.71 22.49
CA ILE A 185 -35.60 -15.16 22.67
C ILE A 185 -35.59 -15.53 24.15
N SER A 186 -34.75 -14.88 24.96
CA SER A 186 -34.70 -15.14 26.40
C SER A 186 -35.98 -14.71 27.13
N LEU A 187 -36.63 -13.64 26.65
CA LEU A 187 -37.91 -13.18 27.17
C LEU A 187 -39.04 -14.13 26.77
N GLU A 188 -39.10 -14.58 25.50
CA GLU A 188 -40.09 -15.56 25.05
C GLU A 188 -40.00 -16.89 25.82
N LEU A 189 -38.78 -17.36 26.10
CA LEU A 189 -38.56 -18.56 26.92
C LEU A 189 -39.00 -18.36 28.39
N ALA A 190 -38.86 -17.14 28.92
CA ALA A 190 -39.30 -16.81 30.28
C ALA A 190 -40.82 -16.64 30.38
N GLU A 191 -41.51 -16.23 29.32
CA GLU A 191 -42.98 -16.17 29.27
C GLU A 191 -43.64 -17.54 29.10
N GLN A 192 -42.92 -18.53 28.56
CA GLN A 192 -43.42 -19.89 28.33
C GLN A 192 -43.20 -20.88 29.48
N GLY A 193 -42.39 -20.52 30.49
CA GLY A 193 -42.08 -21.35 31.66
C GLY A 193 -42.84 -20.94 32.91
#